data_AF-S8DA63-F1
#
_entry.id   AF-S8DA63-F1
#
_cell.length_a   1.000
_cell.length_b   1.000
_cell.length_c   1.000
_cell.angle_alpha   90.00
_cell.angle_beta   90.00
_cell.angle_gamma   90.00
#
_symmetry.space_group_name_H-M   'P 1'
#
loop_
_entity.id
_entity.type
_entity.pdbx_description
1 polymer ?
#
loop_
_entity_poly.entity_id
_entity_poly.type
_entity_poly.pdbx_seq_one_letter_code
_entity_poly.pdbx_strand_id
1 'polypeptide(L)' 'WMRNDYMVRSWIHNSISKELVSSFTACSSAHDLWKTLESHYGQLNNSLFYQVQFDISNLKQGDLSVAEYSTRLNAL' A
#
# COMPACT_ATOMS: atom_id res chain seq x y z
N TRP A 1 0.21 -15.56 -25.96
CA TRP A 1 -0.09 -14.33 -25.21
C TRP A 1 -1.40 -14.46 -24.42
N MET A 2 -2.54 -14.70 -25.07
CA MET A 2 -3.87 -14.78 -24.42
C MET A 2 -4.00 -15.85 -23.32
N ARG A 3 -3.50 -17.08 -23.54
CA ARG A 3 -3.49 -18.14 -22.51
C ARG A 3 -2.69 -17.73 -21.26
N ASN A 4 -1.57 -17.04 -21.45
CA ASN A 4 -0.73 -16.56 -20.35
C ASN A 4 -1.43 -15.43 -19.59
N ASP A 5 -2.09 -14.52 -20.31
CA ASP A 5 -2.89 -13.46 -19.71
C ASP A 5 -4.00 -14.01 -18.81
N TYR A 6 -4.77 -14.99 -19.28
CA TYR A 6 -5.80 -15.64 -18.46
C TYR A 6 -5.23 -16.33 -17.22
N MET A 7 -4.09 -17.01 -17.36
CA MET A 7 -3.45 -17.69 -16.22
C MET A 7 -3.03 -16.69 -15.13
N VAL A 8 -2.40 -15.59 -15.53
CA VAL A 8 -1.97 -14.54 -14.58
C VAL A 8 -3.19 -13.84 -13.96
N ARG A 9 -4.26 -13.58 -14.73
CA ARG A 9 -5.53 -13.07 -14.18
C ARG A 9 -6.13 -13.99 -13.13
N SER A 10 -6.13 -15.31 -13.39
CA SER A 10 -6.58 -16.28 -12.40
C SER A 10 -5.73 -16.24 -11.14
N TRP A 11 -4.40 -16.17 -11.25
CA TRP A 11 -3.54 -16.05 -10.07
C TRP A 11 -3.84 -14.80 -9.25
N ILE A 12 -3.99 -13.64 -9.89
CA ILE A 12 -4.31 -12.39 -9.21
C ILE A 12 -5.71 -12.43 -8.56
N HIS A 13 -6.73 -12.94 -9.26
CA HIS A 13 -8.07 -13.08 -8.66
C HIS A 13 -8.10 -14.04 -7.48
N ASN A 14 -7.29 -15.09 -7.51
CA ASN A 14 -7.22 -16.05 -6.39
C ASN A 14 -6.36 -15.56 -5.22
N SER A 15 -5.56 -14.51 -5.40
CA SER A 15 -4.72 -13.94 -4.34
C SER A 15 -5.37 -12.76 -3.60
N ILE A 16 -6.47 -12.20 -4.12
CA ILE A 16 -7.20 -11.09 -3.50
C ILE A 16 -8.51 -11.57 -2.85
N SER A 17 -9.07 -10.79 -1.93
CA SER A 17 -10.31 -11.17 -1.25
C SER A 17 -11.48 -11.26 -2.24
N LYS A 18 -12.39 -12.21 -2.02
CA LYS A 18 -13.54 -12.42 -2.92
C LYS A 18 -14.43 -11.18 -3.07
N GLU A 19 -14.51 -10.38 -2.01
CA GLU A 19 -15.23 -9.10 -1.98
C GLU A 19 -14.62 -8.07 -2.94
N LEU A 20 -13.30 -8.11 -3.13
CA LEU A 20 -12.58 -7.23 -4.05
C LEU A 20 -12.69 -7.69 -5.49
N VAL A 21 -12.70 -9.00 -5.76
CA VAL A 21 -12.73 -9.58 -7.12
C VAL A 21 -13.85 -8.98 -7.99
N SER A 22 -15.04 -8.77 -7.41
CA SER A 22 -16.20 -8.20 -8.12
C SER A 22 -15.87 -6.82 -8.73
N SER A 23 -15.09 -6.00 -8.03
CA SER A 23 -14.71 -4.65 -8.44
C SER A 23 -13.73 -4.62 -9.61
N PHE A 24 -13.04 -5.73 -9.90
CA PHE A 24 -12.01 -5.80 -10.95
C PHE A 24 -12.38 -6.71 -12.13
N THR A 25 -13.61 -7.24 -12.15
CA THR A 25 -14.12 -8.10 -13.22
C THR A 25 -14.11 -7.45 -14.62
N ALA A 26 -14.18 -6.12 -14.68
CA ALA A 26 -14.16 -5.34 -15.92
C ALA A 26 -12.75 -5.20 -16.56
N CYS A 27 -11.67 -5.61 -15.87
CA CYS A 27 -10.31 -5.49 -16.41
C CYS A 27 -10.10 -6.46 -17.60
N SER A 28 -9.66 -5.91 -18.74
CA SER A 28 -9.50 -6.63 -20.00
C SER A 28 -8.28 -7.55 -20.06
N SER A 29 -7.23 -7.23 -19.31
CA SER A 29 -5.97 -7.99 -19.28
C SER A 29 -5.42 -8.14 -17.86
N ALA A 30 -4.47 -9.06 -17.68
CA ALA A 30 -3.70 -9.21 -16.44
C ALA A 30 -2.96 -7.92 -16.08
N HIS A 31 -2.44 -7.23 -17.10
CA HIS A 31 -1.75 -5.96 -16.93
C HIS A 31 -2.70 -4.88 -16.40
N ASP A 32 -3.89 -4.73 -17.00
CA ASP A 32 -4.87 -3.73 -16.56
C ASP A 32 -5.35 -4.02 -15.14
N LEU A 33 -5.57 -5.29 -14.81
CA LEU A 33 -5.92 -5.75 -13.47
C LEU A 33 -4.83 -5.37 -12.46
N TRP A 34 -3.56 -5.66 -12.77
CA TRP A 34 -2.44 -5.31 -11.90
C TRP A 34 -2.31 -3.80 -11.71
N LYS A 35 -2.36 -3.01 -12.79
CA LYS A 35 -2.27 -1.55 -12.72
C LYS A 35 -3.42 -0.93 -11.92
N THR A 36 -4.62 -1.49 -12.02
CA THR A 36 -5.77 -1.00 -11.25
C THR A 36 -5.58 -1.31 -9.76
N LEU A 37 -5.14 -2.53 -9.41
CA LEU A 37 -4.79 -2.87 -8.03
C LEU A 37 -3.69 -1.97 -7.47
N GLU A 38 -2.63 -1.74 -8.25
CA GLU A 38 -1.53 -0.85 -7.88
C GLU A 38 -2.02 0.59 -7.69
N SER A 39 -2.93 1.10 -8.52
CA SER A 39 -3.47 2.44 -8.36
C SER A 39 -4.36 2.57 -7.11
N HIS A 40 -5.10 1.52 -6.74
CA HIS A 40 -6.01 1.55 -5.60
C HIS A 40 -5.32 1.26 -4.27
N TYR A 41 -4.35 0.35 -4.26
CA TYR A 41 -3.72 -0.19 -3.05
C TYR A 41 -2.19 -0.06 -3.03
N GLY A 42 -1.58 0.18 -4.19
CA GLY A 42 -0.13 0.34 -4.34
C GLY A 42 0.36 1.77 -4.15
N GLN A 43 -0.54 2.75 -4.02
CA GLN A 43 -0.12 4.04 -3.48
C GLN A 43 0.36 3.81 -2.06
N LEU A 44 1.62 4.18 -1.77
CA LEU A 44 2.03 4.51 -0.41
C LEU A 44 0.90 5.36 0.16
N ASN A 45 0.28 4.92 1.26
CA ASN A 45 -0.82 5.64 1.88
C ASN A 45 -0.35 7.10 2.02
N ASN A 46 -0.76 8.00 1.12
CA ASN A 46 -0.26 9.37 1.15
C ASN A 46 -0.61 9.97 2.52
N SER A 47 -1.76 9.56 3.06
CA SER A 47 -2.16 9.75 4.44
C SER A 47 -1.11 9.29 5.46
N LEU A 48 -0.58 8.07 5.35
CA LEU A 48 0.48 7.55 6.23
C LEU A 48 1.79 8.32 6.06
N PHE A 49 2.17 8.64 4.82
CA PHE A 49 3.36 9.45 4.56
C PHE A 49 3.24 10.84 5.20
N TYR A 50 2.12 11.52 4.98
CA TYR A 50 1.85 12.82 5.59
C TYR A 50 1.73 12.73 7.11
N GLN A 51 1.16 11.65 7.64
CA GLN A 51 1.07 11.39 9.07
C GLN A 51 2.47 11.24 9.68
N VAL A 52 3.33 10.40 9.09
CA VAL A 52 4.72 10.24 9.55
C VAL A 52 5.48 11.57 9.47
N GLN A 53 5.34 12.32 8.37
CA GLN A 53 5.93 13.66 8.25
C GLN A 53 5.43 14.63 9.32
N PHE A 54 4.13 14.61 9.62
CA PHE A 54 3.53 15.41 10.67
C PHE A 54 4.03 15.00 12.06
N ASP A 55 4.10 13.71 12.34
CA ASP A 55 4.57 13.16 13.61
C ASP A 55 6.04 13.52 13.83
N ILE A 56 6.90 13.38 12.82
CA ILE A 56 8.30 13.83 12.85
C ILE A 56 8.38 15.35 13.11
N SER A 57 7.58 16.15 12.40
CA SER A 57 7.60 17.62 12.52
C SER A 57 7.15 18.10 13.90
N ASN A 58 6.29 17.35 14.56
CA ASN A 58 5.78 17.66 15.90
C ASN A 58 6.56 16.97 17.03
N LEU A 59 7.42 15.99 16.72
CA LEU A 59 8.26 15.34 17.71
C LEU A 59 9.30 16.33 18.21
N LYS A 60 9.19 16.71 19.48
CA LYS A 60 10.16 17.56 20.17
C LYS A 60 10.84 16.77 21.27
N GLN A 61 12.14 16.98 21.45
CA GLN A 61 12.87 16.36 22.55
C GLN A 61 12.30 16.78 23.90
N GLY A 62 12.07 18.09 24.12
CA GLY A 62 11.51 18.59 25.38
C GLY A 62 12.31 18.10 26.58
N ASP A 63 11.61 17.51 27.56
CA ASP A 63 12.20 16.91 28.76
C ASP A 63 12.67 15.45 28.57
N LEU A 64 12.52 14.87 27.37
CA LEU A 64 12.98 13.52 27.09
C LEU A 64 14.52 13.47 27.06
N SER A 65 15.08 12.38 27.57
CA SER A 65 16.48 12.08 27.33
C SER A 65 16.74 11.84 25.83
N VAL A 66 18.00 12.01 25.41
CA VAL A 66 18.41 11.77 24.02
C VAL A 66 18.08 10.34 23.57
N ALA A 67 18.24 9.35 24.47
CA ALA A 67 17.93 7.96 24.18
C ALA A 67 16.43 7.72 23.97
N GLU A 68 15.58 8.32 24.80
CA GLU A 68 14.12 8.20 24.67
C GLU A 68 13.60 8.89 23.41
N TYR A 69 14.10 10.09 23.10
CA TYR A 69 13.75 10.79 21.87
C TYR A 69 14.16 9.99 20.62
N SER A 70 15.39 9.49 20.58
CA SER A 70 15.90 8.67 19.47
C SER A 70 15.10 7.39 19.29
N THR A 71 14.72 6.73 20.39
CA THR A 71 13.89 5.52 20.34
C THR A 71 12.50 5.82 19.77
N ARG A 72 11.89 6.96 20.15
CA ARG A 72 10.60 7.38 19.60
C ARG A 72 10.68 7.75 18.12
N LEU A 73 11.73 8.44 17.70
CA LEU A 73 11.94 8.78 16.29
C LEU A 73 12.12 7.52 15.42
N ASN A 74 12.83 6.52 15.91
CA ASN A 74 13.04 5.25 15.19
C ASN A 74 11.80 4.35 15.13
N ALA A 75 10.77 4.63 15.92
CA ALA A 75 9.53 3.86 15.97
C ALA A 75 8.42 4.44 15.07
N LEU A 76 8.64 5.61 14.47
CA LEU A 76 7.77 6.23 13.44
C LEU A 76 8.06 5.64 12.06
#